data_AF-A0A183DDN8-F1
#
_entry.id   AF-A0A183DDN8-F1
#
_cell.length_a   1.000
_cell.length_b   1.000
_cell.length_c   1.000
_cell.angle_alpha   90.00
_cell.angle_beta   90.00
_cell.angle_gamma   90.00
#
_symmetry.space_group_name_H-M   'P 1'
#
loop_
_entity.id
_entity.type
_entity.pdbx_description
1 polymer ?
#
loop_
_entity_poly.entity_id
_entity_poly.type
_entity_poly.pdbx_seq_one_letter_code
_entity_poly.pdbx_strand_id
1 'polypeptide(L)'
;PALYSENRKRALNFVLNEIKRVSDDGGRAPPLFLFGDLNFRLDLHSFLNRITDDTDLREDSTESTHTSVGAGDEHGSLLTVDSAKDVPGLNELKKTADLRRTVSAIEFRRSPNNFTNDIPSSCVLRIEKKLFDYFNHKRLLNEWQGYLEDDREVRNFPCLYELNINFPPTYVYLSRTF
;
A
#
# COMPACT_ATOMS: atom_id res chain seq x y z
N PRO A 1 -0.36 6.07 -5.78
CA PRO A 1 -0.19 4.81 -6.57
C PRO A 1 -1.13 4.72 -7.79
N ALA A 2 -2.44 4.95 -7.62
CA ALA A 2 -3.45 4.80 -8.69
C ALA A 2 -3.17 5.61 -9.97
N LEU A 3 -2.61 6.82 -9.86
CA LEU A 3 -2.24 7.64 -11.03
C LEU A 3 -1.25 6.92 -11.96
N TYR A 4 -0.25 6.23 -11.39
CA TYR A 4 0.73 5.48 -12.18
C TYR A 4 0.11 4.25 -12.85
N SER A 5 -0.79 3.55 -12.16
CA SER A 5 -1.57 2.44 -12.74
C SER A 5 -2.42 2.91 -13.93
N GLU A 6 -3.10 4.04 -13.79
CA GLU A 6 -3.90 4.60 -14.88
C GLU A 6 -3.03 5.05 -16.07
N ASN A 7 -1.86 5.63 -15.81
CA ASN A 7 -0.91 5.98 -16.86
C ASN A 7 -0.39 4.75 -17.62
N ARG A 8 0.01 3.68 -16.91
CA ARG A 8 0.40 2.40 -17.54
C ARG A 8 -0.75 1.82 -18.35
N LYS A 9 -1.98 1.92 -17.83
CA LYS A 9 -3.17 1.44 -18.52
C LYS A 9 -3.38 2.13 -19.86
N ARG A 10 -3.29 3.46 -19.88
CA ARG A 10 -3.40 4.26 -21.12
C ARG A 10 -2.27 3.96 -22.10
N ALA A 11 -1.04 3.85 -21.61
CA ALA A 11 0.11 3.51 -22.44
C ALA A 11 -0.07 2.15 -23.15
N LEU A 12 -0.48 1.12 -22.40
CA LEU A 12 -0.71 -0.19 -22.99
C LEU A 12 -1.90 -0.19 -23.96
N ASN A 13 -3.00 0.49 -23.63
CA ASN A 13 -4.14 0.64 -24.56
C ASN A 13 -3.72 1.29 -25.88
N PHE A 14 -2.85 2.31 -25.83
CA PHE A 14 -2.32 2.93 -27.04
C PHE A 14 -1.57 1.92 -27.91
N VAL A 15 -0.67 1.14 -27.30
CA VAL A 15 0.09 0.08 -28.01
C VAL A 15 -0.84 -0.96 -28.62
N LEU A 16 -1.83 -1.44 -27.87
CA LEU A 16 -2.79 -2.44 -28.35
C LEU A 16 -3.65 -1.92 -29.52
N ASN A 17 -4.06 -0.65 -29.45
CA ASN A 17 -4.81 -0.03 -30.54
C ASN A 17 -3.95 0.09 -31.81
N GLU A 18 -2.68 0.49 -31.70
CA GLU A 18 -1.78 0.58 -32.84
C GLU A 18 -1.53 -0.79 -33.48
N ILE A 19 -1.30 -1.83 -32.67
CA ILE A 19 -1.21 -3.22 -33.15
C ILE A 19 -2.46 -3.61 -33.94
N LYS A 20 -3.64 -3.31 -33.40
CA LYS A 20 -4.91 -3.63 -34.05
C LYS A 20 -5.04 -2.93 -35.40
N ARG A 21 -4.66 -1.66 -35.49
CA ARG A 21 -4.71 -0.88 -36.74
C ARG A 21 -3.78 -1.46 -37.81
N VAL A 22 -2.58 -1.88 -37.43
CA VAL A 22 -1.60 -2.48 -38.37
C VAL A 22 -2.04 -3.88 -38.82
N SER A 23 -2.80 -4.60 -37.99
CA SER A 23 -3.23 -5.97 -38.27
C SER A 23 -4.53 -6.06 -39.08
N ASP A 24 -5.19 -4.94 -39.38
CA ASP A 24 -6.53 -4.87 -40.00
C ASP A 24 -6.53 -4.99 -41.54
N ASP A 25 -5.42 -5.44 -42.14
CA ASP A 25 -5.22 -5.45 -43.60
C ASP A 25 -5.92 -6.63 -44.32
N GLY A 26 -7.14 -6.97 -43.89
CA GLY A 26 -8.04 -7.91 -44.58
C GLY A 26 -7.72 -9.41 -44.46
N GLY A 27 -6.69 -9.78 -43.69
CA GLY A 27 -6.27 -11.18 -43.47
C GLY A 27 -6.57 -11.72 -42.06
N ARG A 28 -6.29 -13.02 -41.84
CA ARG A 28 -6.34 -13.63 -40.50
C ARG A 28 -5.15 -13.12 -39.69
N ALA A 29 -5.40 -12.36 -38.62
CA ALA A 29 -4.35 -11.83 -37.76
C ALA A 29 -3.48 -12.97 -37.19
N PRO A 30 -2.14 -12.91 -37.32
CA PRO A 30 -1.26 -13.90 -36.72
C PRO A 30 -1.28 -13.79 -35.19
N PRO A 31 -0.94 -14.86 -34.45
CA PRO A 31 -0.78 -14.78 -33.01
C PRO A 31 0.36 -13.80 -32.68
N LEU A 32 0.05 -12.79 -31.87
CA LEU A 32 1.03 -11.80 -31.40
C LEU A 32 1.41 -12.09 -29.96
N PHE A 33 2.72 -12.06 -29.69
CA PHE A 33 3.26 -12.13 -28.35
C PHE A 33 3.78 -10.75 -27.95
N LEU A 34 3.33 -10.26 -26.79
CA LEU A 34 3.79 -9.03 -26.18
C LEU A 34 4.71 -9.38 -25.01
N PHE A 35 5.93 -8.85 -25.02
CA PHE A 35 6.91 -9.02 -23.95
C PHE A 35 7.39 -7.65 -23.46
N GLY A 36 7.71 -7.54 -22.17
CA GLY A 36 8.29 -6.34 -21.60
C GLY A 36 8.03 -6.23 -20.10
N ASP A 37 8.63 -5.21 -19.48
CA ASP A 37 8.29 -4.81 -18.12
C ASP A 37 7.03 -3.95 -18.15
N LEU A 38 5.86 -4.60 -18.11
CA LEU A 38 4.58 -3.91 -18.00
C LEU A 38 4.42 -3.21 -16.65
N ASN A 39 5.23 -3.58 -15.65
CA ASN A 39 5.29 -2.99 -14.31
C ASN A 39 3.91 -2.92 -13.63
N PHE A 40 3.08 -3.95 -13.86
CA PHE A 40 1.81 -4.10 -13.18
C PHE A 40 2.01 -4.23 -11.68
N ARG A 41 1.09 -3.65 -10.93
CA ARG A 41 1.15 -3.63 -9.47
C ARG A 41 0.03 -4.49 -8.93
N LEU A 42 0.36 -5.23 -7.88
CA LEU A 42 -0.62 -5.98 -7.11
C LEU A 42 -1.67 -5.03 -6.54
N ASP A 43 -2.87 -5.55 -6.40
CA ASP A 43 -3.92 -4.89 -5.65
C ASP A 43 -3.55 -4.82 -4.17
N LEU A 44 -3.31 -3.60 -3.70
CA LEU A 44 -2.81 -3.37 -2.34
C LEU A 44 -3.75 -3.94 -1.28
N HIS A 45 -5.06 -3.81 -1.44
CA HIS A 45 -6.01 -4.25 -0.42
C HIS A 45 -6.07 -5.78 -0.32
N SER A 46 -6.21 -6.46 -1.46
CA SER A 46 -6.21 -7.92 -1.53
C SER A 46 -4.89 -8.50 -1.00
N PHE A 47 -3.77 -7.91 -1.44
CA PHE A 47 -2.44 -8.30 -1.00
C PHE A 47 -2.22 -8.11 0.50
N LEU A 48 -2.59 -6.94 1.06
CA LEU A 48 -2.44 -6.66 2.48
C LEU A 48 -3.26 -7.66 3.30
N ASN A 49 -4.54 -7.82 3.00
CA ASN A 49 -5.40 -8.77 3.71
C ASN A 49 -4.81 -10.18 3.74
N ARG A 50 -4.23 -10.63 2.63
CA ARG A 50 -3.58 -11.95 2.55
C ARG A 50 -2.38 -12.08 3.48
N ILE A 51 -1.53 -11.06 3.55
CA ILE A 51 -0.32 -11.14 4.39
C ILE A 51 -0.58 -10.78 5.86
N THR A 52 -1.78 -10.26 6.17
CA THR A 52 -2.21 -9.80 7.50
C THR A 52 -3.48 -10.51 8.02
N ASP A 53 -3.85 -11.68 7.47
CA ASP A 53 -5.14 -12.36 7.69
C ASP A 53 -5.50 -12.59 9.19
N ASP A 54 -4.50 -12.90 10.02
CA ASP A 54 -4.67 -13.14 11.47
C ASP A 54 -4.27 -11.95 12.35
N THR A 55 -4.54 -10.72 11.91
CA THR A 55 -4.08 -9.52 12.63
C THR A 55 -5.13 -8.43 12.75
N ASP A 56 -4.98 -7.64 13.82
CA ASP A 56 -5.76 -6.45 14.08
C ASP A 56 -5.02 -5.22 13.52
N LEU A 57 -5.75 -4.35 12.81
CA LEU A 57 -5.25 -3.08 12.30
C LEU A 57 -5.18 -2.03 13.42
N ARG A 58 -4.03 -1.35 13.56
CA ARG A 58 -3.81 -0.20 14.44
C ARG A 58 -3.24 0.97 13.66
N GLU A 59 -3.81 2.15 13.88
CA GLU A 59 -3.30 3.41 13.35
C GLU A 59 -2.63 4.20 14.47
N ASP A 60 -1.31 4.44 14.36
CA ASP A 60 -0.60 5.24 15.34
C ASP A 60 -0.69 6.73 14.98
N SER A 61 -1.25 7.51 15.90
CA SER A 61 -1.26 8.97 15.82
C SER A 61 -0.05 9.55 16.54
N THR A 62 0.95 10.03 15.80
CA THR A 62 1.71 11.25 16.15
C THR A 62 2.66 11.64 15.02
N GLU A 63 2.29 12.68 14.26
CA GLU A 63 3.23 13.71 13.81
C GLU A 63 2.68 15.04 14.35
N SER A 64 3.14 15.47 15.53
CA SER A 64 3.01 16.88 15.88
C SER A 64 4.01 17.64 15.03
N THR A 65 3.52 18.31 13.98
CA THR A 65 4.32 19.29 13.25
C THR A 65 4.75 20.36 14.25
N HIS A 66 5.97 20.26 14.77
CA HIS A 66 6.62 21.35 15.49
C HIS A 66 6.93 22.44 14.47
N THR A 67 5.94 23.28 14.15
CA THR A 67 6.23 24.63 13.64
C THR A 67 6.77 25.44 14.81
N SER A 68 8.10 25.48 14.91
CA SER A 68 8.81 26.43 15.75
C SER A 68 8.47 27.85 15.31
N VAL A 69 7.61 28.52 16.06
CA VAL A 69 7.56 29.98 16.14
C VAL A 69 7.76 30.33 17.62
N GLY A 70 8.96 30.83 17.92
CA GLY A 70 9.29 31.27 19.27
C GLY A 70 8.61 32.59 19.62
N ALA A 71 8.13 32.69 20.87
CA ALA A 71 8.37 33.80 21.79
C ALA A 71 7.49 33.62 23.04
N GLY A 72 8.12 33.68 24.23
CA GLY A 72 7.46 34.03 25.49
C GLY A 72 7.25 32.89 26.48
N ASP A 73 8.16 32.79 27.45
CA ASP A 73 7.87 32.24 28.78
C ASP A 73 6.72 33.01 29.44
N GLU A 74 5.82 32.31 30.14
CA GLU A 74 5.60 32.48 31.59
C GLU A 74 4.48 31.56 32.10
N HIS A 75 4.79 30.86 33.20
CA HIS A 75 3.95 30.29 34.26
C HIS A 75 2.42 30.20 34.07
N GLY A 76 1.87 28.99 34.24
CA GLY A 76 0.43 28.82 34.49
C GLY A 76 -0.05 27.37 34.59
N SER A 77 0.21 26.72 35.72
CA SER A 77 -0.51 25.52 36.17
C SER A 77 -2.01 25.78 36.28
N LEU A 78 -2.88 24.97 35.68
CA LEU A 78 -4.21 24.69 36.24
C LEU A 78 -4.87 23.44 35.64
N LEU A 79 -4.97 22.38 36.46
CA LEU A 79 -6.09 21.45 36.39
C LEU A 79 -7.30 22.15 37.02
N THR A 80 -8.49 22.11 36.41
CA THR A 80 -9.77 21.69 37.04
C THR A 80 -11.03 22.09 36.23
N VAL A 81 -11.86 21.06 35.96
CA VAL A 81 -13.30 20.92 36.26
C VAL A 81 -14.36 21.88 35.67
N ASP A 82 -15.27 21.24 34.93
CA ASP A 82 -16.73 21.43 34.73
C ASP A 82 -17.40 22.79 34.44
N SER A 83 -18.32 22.66 33.47
CA SER A 83 -19.61 23.35 33.34
C SER A 83 -19.63 24.83 32.96
N ALA A 84 -19.69 25.11 31.64
CA ALA A 84 -20.44 26.24 31.11
C ALA A 84 -20.84 26.03 29.62
N LYS A 85 -22.14 25.80 29.44
CA LYS A 85 -23.06 26.18 28.35
C LYS A 85 -22.50 26.71 27.02
N ASP A 86 -22.95 26.05 25.94
CA ASP A 86 -23.19 26.55 24.57
C ASP A 86 -22.50 27.85 24.15
N VAL A 87 -21.32 27.71 23.55
CA VAL A 87 -20.75 28.71 22.64
C VAL A 87 -20.73 28.10 21.22
N PRO A 88 -21.51 28.64 20.26
CA PRO A 88 -21.50 28.15 18.89
C PRO A 88 -20.18 28.56 18.22
N GLY A 89 -19.31 27.59 17.98
CA GLY A 89 -18.02 27.81 17.30
C GLY A 89 -16.93 26.78 17.64
N LEU A 90 -17.05 26.04 18.74
CA LEU A 90 -16.02 25.08 19.17
C LEU A 90 -16.02 23.76 18.36
N ASN A 91 -17.13 23.42 17.71
CA ASN A 91 -17.25 22.19 16.92
C ASN A 91 -16.58 22.27 15.54
N GLU A 92 -16.45 23.47 14.94
CA GLU A 92 -15.71 23.65 13.68
C GLU A 92 -14.19 23.58 13.88
N LEU A 93 -13.69 24.04 15.02
CA LEU A 93 -12.26 23.97 15.34
C LEU A 93 -11.80 22.55 15.67
N LYS A 94 -12.69 21.71 16.22
CA LYS A 94 -12.43 20.26 16.40
C LYS A 94 -12.43 19.50 15.07
N LYS A 95 -13.38 19.82 14.17
CA LYS A 95 -13.49 19.18 12.85
C LYS A 95 -12.30 19.48 11.93
N THR A 96 -11.70 20.67 12.06
CA THR A 96 -10.49 21.07 11.33
C THR A 96 -9.20 20.51 11.94
N ALA A 97 -9.18 20.23 13.25
CA ALA A 97 -8.05 19.56 13.92
C ALA A 97 -7.98 18.07 13.56
N ASP A 98 -9.12 17.39 13.43
CA ASP A 98 -9.16 15.98 12.98
C ASP A 98 -8.72 15.83 11.50
N LEU A 99 -8.95 16.85 10.66
CA LEU A 99 -8.47 16.88 9.28
C LEU A 99 -6.93 17.02 9.15
N ARG A 100 -6.22 17.24 10.26
CA ARG A 100 -4.75 17.42 10.30
C ARG A 100 -4.00 16.27 10.98
N ARG A 101 -4.68 15.21 11.45
CA ARG A 101 -3.94 14.02 11.92
C ARG A 101 -3.48 13.21 10.71
N THR A 102 -2.26 13.46 10.27
CA THR A 102 -1.55 12.53 9.40
C THR A 102 -1.07 11.37 10.27
N VAL A 103 -1.64 10.18 10.04
CA VAL A 103 -1.16 8.93 10.62
C VAL A 103 0.29 8.74 10.13
N SER A 104 1.24 8.63 11.06
CA SER A 104 2.66 8.49 10.72
C SER A 104 3.04 7.04 10.42
N ALA A 105 2.29 6.09 10.99
CA ALA A 105 2.47 4.66 10.78
C ALA A 105 1.14 3.89 10.83
N ILE A 106 1.03 2.88 9.98
CA ILE A 106 -0.04 1.87 10.01
C ILE A 106 0.59 0.55 10.44
N GLU A 107 0.02 -0.10 11.45
CA GLU A 107 0.52 -1.36 11.99
C GLU A 107 -0.53 -2.46 12.00
N PHE A 108 -0.12 -3.67 11.65
CA PHE A 108 -0.91 -4.88 11.77
C PHE A 108 -0.27 -5.76 12.85
N ARG A 109 -1.02 -6.10 13.89
CA ARG A 109 -0.51 -6.84 15.04
C ARG A 109 -1.37 -8.07 15.33
N ARG A 110 -0.75 -9.18 15.71
CA ARG A 110 -1.50 -10.33 16.24
C ARG A 110 -2.01 -10.00 17.64
N SER A 111 -3.20 -10.49 17.98
CA SER A 111 -3.70 -10.40 19.34
C SER A 111 -2.73 -11.14 20.29
N PRO A 112 -2.47 -10.62 21.51
CA PRO A 112 -1.53 -11.21 22.43
C PRO A 112 -2.03 -12.58 22.89
N ASN A 113 -1.27 -13.63 22.59
CA ASN A 113 -1.48 -14.93 23.21
C ASN A 113 -1.04 -14.84 24.68
N ASN A 114 -1.83 -15.38 25.62
CA ASN A 114 -1.64 -15.34 27.08
C ASN A 114 -0.27 -15.84 27.61
N PHE A 115 0.65 -16.28 26.73
CA PHE A 115 1.91 -16.91 27.08
C PHE A 115 3.16 -16.05 26.82
N THR A 116 3.07 -14.95 26.05
CA THR A 116 4.23 -14.10 25.75
C THR A 116 3.83 -12.63 25.64
N ASN A 117 4.17 -11.83 26.66
CA ASN A 117 3.90 -10.39 26.72
C ASN A 117 4.84 -9.55 25.82
N ASP A 118 5.41 -10.13 24.77
CA ASP A 118 6.34 -9.43 23.89
C ASP A 118 5.59 -8.63 22.82
N ILE A 119 5.23 -7.40 23.18
CA ILE A 119 4.57 -6.41 22.33
C ILE A 119 5.28 -6.22 20.96
N PRO A 120 6.63 -6.14 20.82
CA PRO A 120 7.25 -6.01 19.50
C PRO A 120 7.13 -7.28 18.65
N SER A 121 7.09 -8.47 19.27
CA SER A 121 6.94 -9.77 18.59
C SER A 121 5.54 -9.98 18.00
N SER A 122 4.56 -9.18 18.42
CA SER A 122 3.20 -9.20 17.88
C SER A 122 3.05 -8.45 16.55
N CYS A 123 3.99 -7.55 16.20
CA CYS A 123 3.92 -6.76 14.97
C CYS A 123 4.21 -7.64 13.76
N VAL A 124 3.26 -7.70 12.83
CA VAL A 124 3.35 -8.47 11.59
C VAL A 124 3.77 -7.58 10.44
N LEU A 125 3.20 -6.38 10.35
CA LEU A 125 3.48 -5.43 9.30
C LEU A 125 3.42 -4.00 9.84
N ARG A 126 4.45 -3.20 9.57
CA ARG A 126 4.47 -1.76 9.80
C ARG A 126 4.72 -1.03 8.49
N ILE A 127 3.86 -0.07 8.17
CA ILE A 127 3.94 0.76 6.97
C ILE A 127 4.07 2.22 7.39
N GLU A 128 5.12 2.87 6.92
CA GLU A 128 5.32 4.32 7.03
C GLU A 128 5.60 4.93 5.66
N LYS A 129 5.82 6.24 5.61
CA LYS A 129 6.15 6.96 4.37
C LYS A 129 7.32 6.36 3.59
N LYS A 130 8.30 5.77 4.27
CA LYS A 130 9.51 5.17 3.67
C LYS A 130 9.85 3.79 4.25
N LEU A 131 8.92 3.17 4.96
CA LEU A 131 9.13 1.88 5.62
C LEU A 131 8.04 0.91 5.20
N PHE A 132 8.47 -0.29 4.82
CA PHE A 132 7.62 -1.46 4.70
C PHE A 132 8.34 -2.58 5.44
N ASP A 133 7.97 -2.76 6.72
CA ASP A 133 8.61 -3.73 7.60
C ASP A 133 7.66 -4.91 7.83
N TYR A 134 7.93 -6.01 7.12
CA TYR A 134 7.17 -7.25 7.24
C TYR A 134 7.99 -8.30 7.97
N PHE A 135 7.42 -8.89 9.01
CA PHE A 135 8.13 -9.80 9.92
C PHE A 135 8.78 -11.00 9.22
N ASN A 136 8.26 -11.43 8.06
CA ASN A 136 8.72 -12.61 7.34
C ASN A 136 8.92 -12.34 5.84
N HIS A 137 9.93 -11.53 5.49
CA HIS A 137 10.29 -11.24 4.10
C HIS A 137 10.54 -12.49 3.23
N LYS A 138 11.03 -13.59 3.81
CA LYS A 138 11.27 -14.85 3.06
C LYS A 138 9.97 -15.48 2.57
N ARG A 139 8.90 -15.36 3.35
CA ARG A 139 7.57 -15.84 2.95
C ARG A 139 7.08 -15.15 1.68
N LEU A 140 7.31 -13.84 1.55
CA LEU A 140 6.94 -13.08 0.35
C LEU A 140 7.63 -13.62 -0.92
N LEU A 141 8.85 -14.15 -0.79
CA LEU A 141 9.57 -14.73 -1.92
C LEU A 141 9.17 -16.18 -2.18
N ASN A 142 8.84 -16.94 -1.14
CA ASN A 142 8.53 -18.37 -1.27
C ASN A 142 7.08 -18.64 -1.71
N GLU A 143 6.15 -17.76 -1.32
CA GLU A 143 4.72 -17.89 -1.61
C GLU A 143 4.29 -16.95 -2.76
N TRP A 144 5.24 -16.50 -3.57
CA TRP A 144 5.01 -15.48 -4.61
C TRP A 144 3.90 -15.84 -5.59
N GLN A 145 3.73 -17.13 -5.88
CA GLN A 145 2.69 -17.62 -6.79
C GLN A 145 1.29 -17.28 -6.28
N GLY A 146 1.07 -17.28 -4.96
CA GLY A 146 -0.21 -16.92 -4.36
C GLY A 146 -0.57 -15.44 -4.58
N TYR A 147 0.43 -14.58 -4.75
CA TYR A 147 0.21 -13.15 -4.98
C TYR A 147 -0.16 -12.84 -6.44
N LEU A 148 -0.01 -13.79 -7.37
CA LEU A 148 -0.47 -13.60 -8.75
C LEU A 148 -1.99 -13.36 -8.81
N GLU A 149 -2.76 -13.93 -7.88
CA GLU A 149 -4.21 -13.69 -7.77
C GLU A 149 -4.55 -12.23 -7.46
N ASP A 150 -3.62 -11.53 -6.79
CA ASP A 150 -3.73 -10.13 -6.43
C ASP A 150 -3.30 -9.22 -7.59
N ASP A 151 -2.72 -9.75 -8.68
CA ASP A 151 -2.54 -8.98 -9.92
C ASP A 151 -3.89 -8.84 -10.64
N ARG A 152 -4.43 -7.62 -10.59
CA ARG A 152 -5.72 -7.28 -11.21
C ARG A 152 -5.56 -6.31 -12.37
N GLU A 153 -4.35 -5.82 -12.67
CA GLU A 153 -4.15 -4.83 -13.72
C GLU A 153 -4.35 -5.43 -15.11
N VAL A 154 -3.91 -6.69 -15.34
CA VAL A 154 -4.16 -7.47 -16.57
C VAL A 154 -5.65 -7.52 -16.94
N ARG A 155 -6.54 -7.61 -15.94
CA ARG A 155 -8.00 -7.75 -16.16
C ARG A 155 -8.61 -6.53 -16.86
N ASN A 156 -7.90 -5.41 -16.92
CA ASN A 156 -8.32 -4.25 -17.71
C ASN A 156 -8.23 -4.47 -19.23
N PHE A 157 -7.57 -5.54 -19.68
CA PHE A 157 -7.27 -5.80 -21.09
C PHE A 157 -7.81 -7.16 -21.51
N PRO A 158 -9.11 -7.26 -21.87
CA PRO A 158 -9.74 -8.55 -22.20
C PRO A 158 -9.17 -9.20 -23.47
N CYS A 159 -8.42 -8.47 -24.29
CA CYS A 159 -7.72 -9.00 -25.46
C CYS A 159 -6.34 -9.59 -25.14
N LEU A 160 -5.85 -9.43 -23.91
CA LEU A 160 -4.59 -10.02 -23.47
C LEU A 160 -4.85 -11.35 -22.76
N TYR A 161 -4.02 -12.33 -23.07
CA TYR A 161 -3.98 -13.60 -22.38
C TYR A 161 -2.59 -13.78 -21.77
N GLU A 162 -2.55 -13.91 -20.44
CA GLU A 162 -1.31 -14.15 -19.72
C GLU A 162 -0.91 -15.62 -19.83
N LEU A 163 0.36 -15.86 -20.18
CA LEU A 163 0.93 -17.19 -20.20
C LEU A 163 1.50 -17.52 -18.82
N ASN A 164 1.22 -18.72 -18.33
CA ASN A 164 1.75 -19.17 -17.04
C ASN A 164 3.29 -19.17 -17.06
N ILE A 165 3.86 -18.43 -16.10
CA ILE A 165 5.30 -18.45 -15.82
C ILE A 165 5.57 -19.36 -14.62
N ASN A 166 6.67 -20.12 -14.69
CA ASN A 166 7.12 -20.99 -13.59
C ASN A 166 8.31 -20.41 -12.82
N PHE A 167 8.67 -19.15 -13.09
CA PHE A 167 9.80 -18.47 -12.45
C PHE A 167 9.30 -17.27 -11.63
N PRO A 168 9.95 -16.95 -10.49
CA PRO A 168 9.53 -15.81 -9.66
C PRO A 168 9.61 -14.47 -10.41
N PRO A 169 8.74 -13.48 -10.11
CA PRO A 169 8.62 -12.24 -10.86
C PRO A 169 9.75 -11.24 -10.57
N THR A 170 10.85 -11.66 -9.93
CA THR A 170 11.92 -10.76 -9.48
C THR A 170 13.31 -11.34 -9.74
N TYR A 171 14.25 -10.45 -10.10
CA TYR A 171 15.66 -10.76 -10.31
C TYR A 171 16.30 -11.26 -9.01
N VAL A 172 16.43 -12.57 -8.89
CA VAL A 172 17.25 -13.18 -7.84
C VAL A 172 18.72 -13.00 -8.27
N TYR A 173 19.38 -11.96 -7.77
CA TYR A 173 20.84 -11.85 -7.90
C TYR A 173 21.47 -12.97 -7.05
N LEU A 174 21.76 -14.11 -7.69
CA LEU A 174 22.61 -15.13 -7.10
C LEU A 174 24.06 -14.65 -7.18
N SER A 175 24.58 -14.01 -6.13
CA SER A 175 26.02 -13.99 -5.93
C SER A 175 26.45 -15.40 -5.51
N ARG A 176 26.78 -16.26 -6.49
CA ARG A 176 27.60 -17.44 -6.20
C ARG A 176 28.99 -16.94 -5.80
N THR A 177 29.27 -16.86 -4.51
CA THR A 177 30.64 -16.95 -4.03
C THR A 177 31.10 -18.39 -4.25
N PHE A 178 32.10 -18.55 -5.13
CA PHE A 178 32.86 -19.78 -5.32
C PHE A 178 33.85 -20.00 -4.18
#